data_AF-G8YLI5-F1
#
_entry.id   AF-G8YLI5-F1
#
_cell.length_a   1.000
_cell.length_b   1.000
_cell.length_c   1.000
_cell.angle_alpha   90.00
_cell.angle_beta   90.00
_cell.angle_gamma   90.00
#
_symmetry.space_group_name_H-M   'P 1'
#
loop_
_entity.id
_entity.type
_entity.pdbx_description
1 polymer ?
#
loop_
_entity_poly.entity_id
_entity_poly.type
_entity_poly.pdbx_seq_one_letter_code
_entity_poly.pdbx_strand_id
1 'polypeptide(L)'
;MRVVWISLFVTAASANLFDFIQQQFHAGRGQQQNGNEMDEKSMLSGCNKFLCSDTKACVDSPDHCPCPFPSSQLRCALPDGKYICISKPAGDISYKYDDPHTNWKIDAKDDNVRDCGWVSRAWKGLV
;
A
#
# COMPACT_ATOMS: atom_id res chain seq x y z
N MET A 1 12.63 -62.39 33.70
CA MET A 1 12.98 -62.43 32.26
C MET A 1 11.75 -62.14 31.37
N ARG A 2 11.07 -60.99 31.53
CA ARG A 2 9.92 -60.62 30.66
C ARG A 2 9.88 -59.14 30.24
N VAL A 3 10.65 -58.27 30.91
CA VAL A 3 10.67 -56.83 30.62
C VAL A 3 11.75 -56.46 29.58
N VAL A 4 12.85 -57.23 29.52
CA VAL A 4 13.98 -56.98 28.61
C VAL A 4 13.60 -57.17 27.13
N TRP A 5 12.63 -58.04 26.84
CA TRP A 5 12.19 -58.31 25.46
C TRP A 5 11.29 -57.22 24.87
N ILE A 6 10.64 -56.40 25.70
CA ILE A 6 9.71 -55.36 25.23
C ILE A 6 10.48 -54.08 24.81
N SER A 7 11.68 -53.88 25.35
CA SER A 7 12.48 -52.67 25.06
C SER A 7 13.27 -52.74 23.73
N LEU A 8 13.41 -53.92 23.12
CA LEU A 8 14.22 -54.09 21.89
C LEU A 8 13.43 -53.92 20.58
N PHE A 9 12.10 -53.77 20.64
CA PHE A 9 11.26 -53.65 19.43
C PHE A 9 10.87 -52.22 19.05
N VAL A 10 11.20 -51.21 19.87
CA VAL A 10 10.70 -49.83 19.66
C VAL A 10 11.66 -48.96 18.84
N THR A 11 12.91 -49.36 18.60
CA THR A 11 13.93 -48.50 17.97
C THR A 11 14.05 -48.62 16.45
N ALA A 12 13.23 -49.43 15.77
CA ALA A 12 13.39 -49.71 14.34
C ALA A 12 12.52 -48.85 13.39
N ALA A 13 11.73 -47.90 13.90
CA ALA A 13 10.65 -47.27 13.12
C ALA A 13 10.70 -45.73 12.99
N SER A 14 11.86 -45.07 13.13
CA SER A 14 11.92 -43.60 13.04
C SER A 14 12.60 -43.01 11.78
N ALA A 15 13.12 -43.82 10.84
CA ALA A 15 14.03 -43.27 9.81
C ALA A 15 13.38 -42.73 8.51
N ASN A 16 12.10 -42.97 8.21
CA ASN A 16 11.54 -42.64 6.88
C ASN A 16 10.32 -41.68 6.87
N LEU A 17 9.77 -41.34 8.04
CA LEU A 17 8.60 -40.45 8.12
C LEU A 17 8.97 -38.99 7.87
N PHE A 18 10.16 -38.57 8.29
CA PHE A 18 10.63 -37.20 8.11
C PHE A 18 10.92 -36.87 6.64
N ASP A 19 11.50 -37.82 5.90
CA ASP A 19 11.77 -37.68 4.47
C ASP A 19 10.48 -37.64 3.63
N PHE A 20 9.49 -38.50 3.94
CA PHE A 20 8.20 -38.50 3.25
C PHE A 20 7.42 -37.19 3.47
N ILE A 21 7.41 -36.66 4.70
CA ILE A 21 6.76 -35.39 5.01
C ILE A 21 7.49 -34.23 4.33
N GLN A 22 8.83 -34.21 4.30
CA GLN A 22 9.55 -33.21 3.51
C GLN A 22 9.22 -33.31 2.02
N GLN A 23 9.20 -34.52 1.44
CA GLN A 23 8.97 -34.69 0.01
C GLN A 23 7.54 -34.31 -0.41
N GLN A 24 6.55 -34.54 0.45
CA GLN A 24 5.16 -34.14 0.19
C GLN A 24 4.88 -32.65 0.44
N PHE A 25 5.59 -31.99 1.36
CA PHE A 25 5.48 -30.53 1.54
C PHE A 25 6.22 -29.72 0.46
N HIS A 26 7.22 -30.28 -0.22
CA HIS A 26 7.92 -29.61 -1.33
C HIS A 26 7.23 -29.78 -2.68
N ALA A 27 6.36 -30.77 -2.86
CA ALA A 27 5.58 -30.97 -4.09
C ALA A 27 4.44 -29.94 -4.28
N GLY A 28 4.19 -29.06 -3.31
CA GLY A 28 3.17 -28.01 -3.37
C GLY A 28 3.70 -26.59 -3.63
N ARG A 29 5.02 -26.40 -3.82
CA ARG A 29 5.61 -25.08 -4.12
C ARG A 29 6.24 -25.02 -5.52
N GLY A 30 5.46 -25.43 -6.51
CA GLY A 30 5.70 -25.08 -7.90
C GLY A 30 5.13 -23.70 -8.23
N GLN A 31 5.74 -22.64 -7.68
CA GLN A 31 5.85 -21.33 -8.34
C GLN A 31 6.79 -20.47 -7.48
N GLN A 32 8.09 -20.56 -7.80
CA GLN A 32 8.95 -19.41 -7.66
C GLN A 32 8.49 -18.43 -8.75
N GLN A 33 7.44 -17.67 -8.43
CA GLN A 33 7.01 -16.56 -9.24
C GLN A 33 8.16 -15.56 -9.21
N ASN A 34 8.76 -15.38 -10.38
CA ASN A 34 9.76 -14.40 -10.70
C ASN A 34 9.34 -13.05 -10.08
N GLY A 35 10.00 -12.64 -9.00
CA GLY A 35 9.70 -11.43 -8.25
C GLY A 35 10.00 -10.12 -8.99
N ASN A 36 10.16 -10.16 -10.32
CA ASN A 36 10.60 -9.01 -11.13
C ASN A 36 9.66 -8.69 -12.32
N GLU A 37 8.50 -9.33 -12.45
CA GLU A 37 7.55 -8.99 -13.54
C GLU A 37 6.68 -7.75 -13.24
N MET A 38 6.71 -7.22 -12.00
CA MET A 38 6.03 -5.94 -11.68
C MET A 38 6.80 -4.71 -12.21
N ASP A 39 8.10 -4.85 -12.48
CA ASP A 39 8.95 -3.74 -12.90
C ASP A 39 8.90 -3.50 -14.41
N GLU A 40 8.83 -4.55 -15.23
CA GLU A 40 8.97 -4.42 -16.68
C GLU A 40 7.79 -3.64 -17.31
N LYS A 41 6.57 -3.79 -16.78
CA LYS A 41 5.41 -3.02 -17.25
C LYS A 41 5.44 -1.55 -16.81
N SER A 42 6.09 -1.22 -15.69
CA SER A 42 6.27 0.17 -15.27
C SER A 42 7.29 0.90 -16.18
N MET A 43 8.30 0.19 -16.68
CA MET A 43 9.29 0.72 -17.64
C MET A 43 8.75 0.93 -19.05
N LEU A 44 7.61 0.30 -19.40
CA LEU A 44 6.95 0.43 -20.71
C LEU A 44 5.97 1.60 -20.80
N SER A 45 5.75 2.36 -19.73
CA SER A 45 5.06 3.64 -19.87
C SER A 45 5.98 4.55 -20.66
N GLY A 46 5.57 5.03 -21.84
CA GLY A 46 6.32 5.98 -22.68
C GLY A 46 6.49 7.36 -22.03
N CYS A 47 6.57 7.42 -20.71
CA CYS A 47 6.76 8.59 -19.90
C CYS A 47 8.24 8.96 -19.88
N ASN A 48 8.57 10.06 -20.56
CA ASN A 48 9.92 10.66 -20.52
C ASN A 48 10.10 11.65 -19.36
N LYS A 49 9.17 11.67 -18.40
CA LYS A 49 9.15 12.57 -17.25
C LYS A 49 9.09 11.76 -15.95
N PHE A 50 8.60 12.36 -14.86
CA PHE A 50 8.42 11.65 -13.61
C PHE A 50 7.18 10.74 -13.67
N LEU A 51 7.38 9.44 -13.45
CA LEU A 51 6.30 8.46 -13.34
C LEU A 51 5.92 8.29 -11.87
N CYS A 52 4.70 8.65 -11.50
CA CYS A 52 4.18 8.45 -10.16
C CYS A 52 4.04 6.95 -9.86
N SER A 53 4.69 6.45 -8.82
CA SER A 53 4.66 5.02 -8.44
C SER A 53 3.26 4.51 -8.14
N ASP A 54 2.44 5.34 -7.49
CA ASP A 54 1.12 4.96 -6.99
C ASP A 54 0.03 5.04 -8.06
N THR A 55 0.07 6.11 -8.86
CA THR A 55 -0.99 6.41 -9.85
C THR A 55 -0.60 6.08 -11.28
N LYS A 56 0.68 5.78 -11.52
CA LYS A 56 1.27 5.61 -12.86
C LYS A 56 1.04 6.82 -13.78
N ALA A 57 0.76 7.99 -13.20
CA ALA A 57 0.65 9.24 -13.92
C ALA A 57 2.03 9.74 -14.36
N CYS A 58 2.13 10.25 -15.58
CA CYS A 58 3.33 10.89 -16.08
C CYS A 58 3.24 12.41 -15.87
N VAL A 59 4.08 12.96 -14.99
CA VAL A 59 4.04 14.36 -14.56
C VAL A 59 5.42 15.00 -14.66
N ASP A 60 5.49 16.34 -14.59
CA ASP A 60 6.76 17.07 -14.71
C ASP A 60 7.70 16.87 -13.52
N SER A 61 7.15 16.69 -12.31
CA SER A 61 7.92 16.52 -11.08
C SER A 61 7.12 15.74 -10.02
N PRO A 62 7.78 15.15 -9.00
CA PRO A 62 7.12 14.30 -8.00
C PRO A 62 5.97 14.99 -7.24
N ASP A 63 6.09 16.30 -7.04
CA ASP A 63 5.10 17.17 -6.41
C ASP A 63 3.93 17.54 -7.34
N HIS A 64 3.84 16.98 -8.54
CA HIS A 64 2.64 17.06 -9.39
C HIS A 64 1.85 15.76 -9.43
N CYS A 65 2.28 14.72 -8.70
CA CYS A 65 1.56 13.46 -8.68
C CYS A 65 0.13 13.62 -8.13
N PRO A 66 -0.88 13.10 -8.84
CA PRO A 66 -2.25 13.13 -8.36
C PRO A 66 -2.44 12.12 -7.21
N CYS A 67 -3.50 12.31 -6.44
CA CYS A 67 -3.92 11.30 -5.46
C CYS A 67 -4.48 10.05 -6.18
N PRO A 68 -4.37 8.85 -5.59
CA PRO A 68 -4.84 7.61 -6.22
C PRO A 68 -6.35 7.59 -6.53
N PHE A 69 -7.16 8.30 -5.74
CA PHE A 69 -8.61 8.36 -5.93
C PHE A 69 -9.08 9.82 -6.09
N PRO A 70 -8.80 10.49 -7.23
CA PRO A 70 -9.04 11.92 -7.39
C PRO A 70 -10.53 12.32 -7.32
N SER A 71 -11.44 11.36 -7.53
CA SER A 71 -12.88 11.57 -7.36
C SER A 71 -13.30 11.72 -5.90
N SER A 72 -12.64 11.02 -4.97
CA SER A 72 -13.00 10.97 -3.54
C SER A 72 -11.94 11.56 -2.61
N GLN A 73 -10.79 11.97 -3.15
CA GLN A 73 -9.69 12.54 -2.37
C GLN A 73 -9.37 13.97 -2.78
N LEU A 74 -8.84 14.72 -1.80
CA LEU A 74 -8.18 16.00 -1.98
C LEU A 74 -6.68 15.81 -1.91
N ARG A 75 -5.99 16.53 -2.80
CA ARG A 75 -4.54 16.65 -2.78
C ARG A 75 -4.16 17.94 -2.06
N CYS A 76 -3.60 17.82 -0.86
CA CYS A 76 -3.22 18.98 -0.06
C CYS A 76 -1.69 19.14 -0.05
N ALA A 77 -1.22 20.28 -0.55
CA ALA A 77 0.21 20.62 -0.51
C ALA A 77 0.64 20.97 0.92
N LEU A 78 1.83 20.51 1.30
CA LEU A 78 2.46 20.81 2.57
C LEU A 78 3.56 21.87 2.38
N PRO A 79 3.88 22.67 3.40
CA PRO A 79 4.91 23.72 3.29
C PRO A 79 6.33 23.23 2.95
N ASP A 80 6.63 21.94 3.14
CA ASP A 80 7.92 21.33 2.83
C ASP A 80 8.03 20.83 1.38
N GLY A 81 7.07 21.19 0.52
CA GLY A 81 7.02 20.77 -0.88
C GLY A 81 6.48 19.36 -1.10
N LYS A 82 6.05 18.67 -0.03
CA LYS A 82 5.34 17.38 -0.15
C LYS A 82 3.84 17.61 -0.29
N TYR A 83 3.10 16.53 -0.49
CA TYR A 83 1.65 16.55 -0.47
C TYR A 83 1.11 15.36 0.33
N ILE A 84 -0.13 15.50 0.79
CA ILE A 84 -0.89 14.41 1.40
C ILE A 84 -2.25 14.29 0.71
N CYS A 85 -2.73 13.05 0.62
CA CYS A 85 -4.06 12.74 0.11
C CYS A 85 -5.00 12.48 1.28
N ILE A 86 -6.08 13.25 1.37
CA ILE A 86 -7.14 13.06 2.37
C ILE A 86 -8.46 12.82 1.66
N SER A 87 -9.43 12.20 2.33
CA SER A 87 -10.78 12.08 1.78
C SER A 87 -11.43 13.46 1.62
N LYS A 88 -12.20 13.66 0.55
CA LYS A 88 -13.06 14.84 0.40
C LYS A 88 -14.07 14.90 1.55
N PRO A 89 -14.40 16.09 2.06
CA PRO A 89 -15.48 16.26 3.02
C PRO A 89 -16.82 15.72 2.48
N ALA A 90 -17.54 14.99 3.33
CA ALA A 90 -18.84 14.42 3.02
C ALA A 90 -19.99 15.35 3.45
N GLY A 91 -21.22 14.99 3.09
CA GLY A 91 -22.44 15.70 3.47
C GLY A 91 -22.74 16.91 2.59
N ASP A 92 -23.55 17.84 3.11
CA ASP A 92 -24.09 18.99 2.37
C ASP A 92 -23.03 19.99 1.90
N ILE A 93 -21.76 19.82 2.30
CA ILE A 93 -20.65 20.69 1.89
C ILE A 93 -19.76 20.06 0.81
N SER A 94 -20.02 18.80 0.42
CA SER A 94 -19.16 18.06 -0.53
C SER A 94 -19.01 18.78 -1.87
N TYR A 95 -20.10 19.40 -2.36
CA TYR A 95 -20.13 20.10 -3.65
C TYR A 95 -19.09 21.23 -3.76
N LYS A 96 -18.67 21.81 -2.63
CA LYS A 96 -17.63 22.83 -2.61
C LYS A 96 -16.29 22.27 -3.10
N TYR A 97 -16.06 20.98 -2.95
CA TYR A 97 -14.79 20.30 -3.21
C TYR A 97 -14.77 19.53 -4.55
N ASP A 98 -15.80 19.67 -5.37
CA ASP A 98 -15.93 18.94 -6.64
C ASP A 98 -15.00 19.44 -7.74
N ASP A 99 -14.67 20.74 -7.74
CA ASP A 99 -13.74 21.32 -8.71
C ASP A 99 -12.27 20.97 -8.38
N PRO A 100 -11.61 20.11 -9.16
CA PRO A 100 -10.23 19.68 -8.90
C PRO A 100 -9.20 20.81 -9.01
N HIS A 101 -9.53 21.93 -9.65
CA HIS A 101 -8.60 23.06 -9.81
C HIS A 101 -8.58 24.00 -8.60
N THR A 102 -9.66 24.03 -7.83
CA THR A 102 -9.84 24.98 -6.72
C THR A 102 -10.05 24.30 -5.36
N ASN A 103 -10.44 23.02 -5.32
CA ASN A 103 -10.79 22.33 -4.07
C ASN A 103 -9.71 22.34 -2.99
N TRP A 104 -8.43 22.30 -3.38
CA TRP A 104 -7.28 22.32 -2.47
C TRP A 104 -7.05 23.69 -1.82
N LYS A 105 -7.62 24.76 -2.36
CA LYS A 105 -7.55 26.12 -1.81
C LYS A 105 -8.62 26.40 -0.76
N ILE A 106 -9.59 25.50 -0.63
CA ILE A 106 -10.72 25.70 0.26
C ILE A 106 -10.28 25.45 1.70
N ASP A 107 -10.68 26.37 2.56
CA ASP A 107 -10.57 26.26 4.01
C ASP A 107 -11.94 26.60 4.62
N ALA A 108 -12.63 25.58 5.12
CA ALA A 108 -13.91 25.72 5.81
C ALA A 108 -13.81 26.51 7.12
N LYS A 109 -12.58 26.69 7.66
CA LYS A 109 -12.31 27.30 8.97
C LYS A 109 -13.08 26.66 10.13
N ASP A 110 -13.35 25.37 10.00
CA ASP A 110 -14.03 24.54 10.98
C ASP A 110 -13.16 23.31 11.24
N ASP A 111 -12.85 23.04 12.50
CA ASP A 111 -12.00 21.92 12.90
C ASP A 111 -12.73 20.58 12.89
N ASN A 112 -14.01 20.54 12.54
CA ASN A 112 -14.76 19.32 12.25
C ASN A 112 -14.71 18.94 10.76
N VAL A 113 -14.26 19.85 9.89
CA VAL A 113 -14.14 19.60 8.45
C VAL A 113 -12.70 19.23 8.13
N ARG A 114 -12.49 18.02 7.60
CA ARG A 114 -11.17 17.54 7.18
C ARG A 114 -10.90 17.93 5.72
N ASP A 115 -10.57 19.19 5.49
CA ASP A 115 -10.16 19.73 4.18
C ASP A 115 -8.67 20.14 4.17
N CYS A 116 -8.19 20.72 3.05
CA CYS A 116 -6.80 21.17 2.96
C CYS A 116 -6.50 22.38 3.87
N GLY A 117 -7.50 23.19 4.21
CA GLY A 117 -7.39 24.22 5.24
C GLY A 117 -7.06 23.64 6.61
N TRP A 118 -7.82 22.61 7.02
CA TRP A 118 -7.55 21.85 8.24
C TRP A 118 -6.16 21.20 8.23
N VAL A 119 -5.76 20.57 7.13
CA VAL A 119 -4.40 20.00 6.98
C VAL A 119 -3.32 21.07 7.18
N SER A 120 -3.51 22.26 6.61
CA SER A 120 -2.56 23.37 6.78
C SER A 120 -2.45 23.81 8.25
N ARG A 121 -3.57 23.85 8.98
CA ARG A 121 -3.59 24.17 10.41
C ARG A 121 -2.97 23.05 11.26
N ALA A 122 -3.29 21.79 10.97
CA ALA A 122 -2.73 20.62 11.66
C ALA A 122 -1.20 20.55 11.51
N TRP A 123 -0.69 20.81 10.30
CA TRP A 123 0.75 20.90 10.07
C TRP A 123 1.43 21.97 10.92
N LYS A 124 0.74 23.10 11.17
CA LYS A 124 1.22 24.21 12.00
C LYS A 124 1.01 24.00 13.51
N GLY A 125 0.39 22.89 13.92
CA GLY A 125 0.04 22.65 15.33
C GLY A 125 -1.06 23.56 15.87
N LEU A 126 -2.00 23.99 15.01
CA LEU A 126 -3.08 24.91 15.36
C LEU A 126 -4.43 24.22 15.64
N VAL A 127 -4.48 22.89 15.58
CA VAL A 127 -5.65 22.03 15.85
C VAL A 127 -5.24 20.80 16.66
#